data_AF-A0A3B3ZF82-F1
#
_entry.id   AF-A0A3B3ZF82-F1
#
_cell.length_a   1.000
_cell.length_b   1.000
_cell.length_c   1.000
_cell.angle_alpha   90.00
_cell.angle_beta   90.00
_cell.angle_gamma   90.00
#
_symmetry.space_group_name_H-M   'P 1'
#
loop_
_entity.id
_entity.type
_entity.pdbx_description
1 polymer ?
#
loop_
_entity_poly.entity_id
_entity_poly.type
_entity_poly.pdbx_seq_one_letter_code
_entity_poly.pdbx_strand_id
1 'polypeptide(L)'
;MPPHLGDSHRRFLQSMMSNSVMDEQQARLYTSQCVPDKLDDFIETINSKLQPMFMQIRKGMSEDNGQQYYALVNMAETDVTRMSSDYADNELELFRKTMDLIVSSENGKVSSTDVLNVADTLTIKKLKKSEAEQVLNRLVQDKWLNEKRGEFSLSIKCIIEMEPYIRRMYEDQLKMCHICHNVAFQCQICDSPTCGIKIHNPCVARYFKGRVEPRCPACDEFWPYEIPGN
;
A
#
# COMPACT_ATOMS: atom_id res chain seq x y z
N MET A 1 -4.82 17.44 -30.00
CA MET A 1 -5.74 16.27 -30.03
C MET A 1 -5.57 15.52 -28.72
N PRO A 2 -6.66 15.06 -28.07
CA PRO A 2 -6.51 14.21 -26.88
C PRO A 2 -5.73 12.94 -27.27
N PRO A 3 -4.81 12.44 -26.43
CA PRO A 3 -4.11 11.21 -26.72
C PRO A 3 -5.13 10.07 -26.87
N HIS A 4 -5.02 9.33 -27.98
CA HIS A 4 -5.95 8.28 -28.36
C HIS A 4 -5.54 6.96 -27.68
N LEU A 5 -6.52 6.25 -27.09
CA LEU A 5 -6.26 4.92 -26.52
C LEU A 5 -6.03 3.91 -27.65
N GLY A 6 -4.78 3.48 -27.82
CA GLY A 6 -4.41 2.34 -28.66
C GLY A 6 -4.68 0.98 -28.00
N ASP A 7 -4.53 -0.10 -28.77
CA ASP A 7 -4.79 -1.47 -28.31
C ASP A 7 -3.87 -1.92 -27.17
N SER A 8 -2.64 -1.41 -27.11
CA SER A 8 -1.72 -1.64 -25.99
C SER A 8 -2.28 -1.15 -24.67
N HIS A 9 -2.89 0.04 -24.63
CA HIS A 9 -3.55 0.59 -23.45
C HIS A 9 -4.73 -0.30 -23.02
N ARG A 10 -5.50 -0.82 -23.99
CA ARG A 10 -6.64 -1.72 -23.71
C ARG A 10 -6.18 -3.06 -23.14
N ARG A 11 -5.13 -3.66 -23.72
CA ARG A 11 -4.53 -4.91 -23.21
C ARG A 11 -3.94 -4.72 -21.81
N PHE A 12 -3.29 -3.57 -21.57
CA PHE A 12 -2.76 -3.23 -20.25
C PHE A 12 -3.88 -3.14 -19.20
N LEU A 13 -4.98 -2.46 -19.52
CA LEU A 13 -6.16 -2.39 -18.65
C LEU A 13 -6.79 -3.77 -18.42
N GLN A 14 -6.96 -4.58 -19.45
CA GLN A 14 -7.49 -5.95 -19.31
C GLN A 14 -6.61 -6.81 -18.40
N SER A 15 -5.28 -6.65 -18.51
CA SER A 15 -4.33 -7.34 -17.65
C SER A 15 -4.43 -6.86 -16.19
N MET A 16 -4.58 -5.56 -15.94
CA MET A 16 -4.82 -5.04 -14.58
C MET A 16 -6.18 -5.42 -13.99
N MET A 17 -7.21 -5.60 -14.82
CA MET A 17 -8.50 -6.08 -14.32
C MET A 17 -8.43 -7.57 -13.92
N SER A 18 -7.55 -8.34 -14.56
CA SER A 18 -7.34 -9.75 -14.24
C SER A 18 -6.35 -9.95 -13.09
N ASN A 19 -5.40 -9.04 -12.93
CA ASN A 19 -4.37 -9.07 -11.89
C ASN A 19 -4.56 -7.90 -10.93
N SER A 20 -4.86 -8.17 -9.66
CA SER A 20 -5.08 -7.12 -8.64
C SER A 20 -3.95 -6.08 -8.55
N VAL A 21 -2.69 -6.49 -8.70
CA VAL A 21 -1.53 -5.59 -8.81
C VAL A 21 -0.58 -6.09 -9.88
N MET A 22 0.16 -5.16 -10.47
CA MET A 22 1.19 -5.44 -11.45
C MET A 22 2.50 -4.78 -11.03
N ASP A 23 3.61 -5.50 -11.09
CA ASP A 23 4.92 -4.90 -10.82
C ASP A 23 5.41 -4.03 -12.00
N GLU A 24 6.41 -3.19 -11.74
CA GLU A 24 6.95 -2.29 -12.78
C GLU A 24 7.59 -3.01 -13.97
N GLN A 25 8.21 -4.17 -13.78
CA GLN A 25 8.83 -4.91 -14.88
C GLN A 25 7.75 -5.42 -15.84
N GLN A 26 6.68 -6.01 -15.28
CA GLN A 26 5.50 -6.43 -16.02
C GLN A 26 4.83 -5.25 -16.73
N ALA A 27 4.68 -4.11 -16.05
CA ALA A 27 4.07 -2.92 -16.65
C ALA A 27 4.86 -2.40 -17.85
N ARG A 28 6.19 -2.41 -17.77
CA ARG A 28 7.08 -1.99 -18.86
C ARG A 28 7.01 -2.88 -20.10
N LEU A 29 6.60 -4.15 -19.97
CA LEU A 29 6.41 -5.04 -21.13
C LEU A 29 5.25 -4.58 -22.04
N TYR A 30 4.26 -3.87 -21.50
CA TYR A 30 3.16 -3.34 -22.29
C TYR A 30 3.54 -2.01 -22.97
N THR A 31 4.43 -1.23 -22.36
CA THR A 31 4.90 0.04 -22.93
C THR A 31 5.98 -0.17 -23.97
N SER A 32 6.85 -1.17 -23.82
CA SER A 32 7.91 -1.48 -24.81
C SER A 32 7.35 -1.77 -26.21
N GLN A 33 6.08 -2.20 -26.30
CA GLN A 33 5.38 -2.44 -27.56
C GLN A 33 4.90 -1.15 -28.27
N CYS A 34 4.93 0.02 -27.61
CA CYS A 34 4.35 1.26 -28.14
C CYS A 34 5.21 2.50 -27.96
N VAL A 35 5.79 2.71 -26.77
CA VAL A 35 6.65 3.85 -26.45
C VAL A 35 7.74 3.40 -25.47
N PRO A 36 8.99 3.23 -25.91
CA PRO A 36 10.10 2.92 -25.02
C PRO A 36 10.25 4.01 -23.94
N ASP A 37 10.40 3.58 -22.69
CA ASP A 37 10.78 4.42 -21.54
C ASP A 37 9.85 5.57 -21.13
N LYS A 38 8.56 5.50 -21.46
CA LYS A 38 7.55 6.49 -21.02
C LYS A 38 6.34 5.85 -20.33
N LEU A 39 6.59 5.04 -19.29
CA LEU A 39 5.52 4.39 -18.54
C LEU A 39 4.60 5.39 -17.84
N ASP A 40 5.15 6.49 -17.31
CA ASP A 40 4.34 7.51 -16.62
C ASP A 40 3.42 8.26 -17.61
N ASP A 41 3.92 8.71 -18.77
CA ASP A 41 3.10 9.33 -19.84
C ASP A 41 2.00 8.37 -20.35
N PHE A 42 2.33 7.07 -20.45
CA PHE A 42 1.39 6.02 -20.86
C PHE A 42 0.25 5.85 -19.85
N ILE A 43 0.59 5.81 -18.55
CA ILE A 43 -0.40 5.73 -17.46
C ILE A 43 -1.24 7.01 -17.39
N GLU A 44 -0.63 8.18 -17.55
CA GLU A 44 -1.34 9.46 -17.54
C GLU A 44 -2.38 9.56 -18.68
N THR A 45 -1.99 9.08 -19.87
CA THR A 45 -2.91 8.97 -21.01
C THR A 45 -4.13 8.12 -20.67
N ILE A 46 -3.94 6.96 -20.03
CA ILE A 46 -5.03 6.08 -19.61
C ILE A 46 -5.88 6.75 -18.54
N ASN A 47 -5.25 7.30 -17.51
CA ASN A 47 -5.93 7.95 -16.40
C ASN A 47 -6.82 9.09 -16.88
N SER A 48 -6.38 9.90 -17.86
CA SER A 48 -7.21 10.97 -18.45
C SER A 48 -8.54 10.48 -19.01
N LYS A 49 -8.63 9.21 -19.42
CA LYS A 49 -9.84 8.56 -19.95
C LYS A 49 -10.62 7.81 -18.89
N LEU A 50 -9.98 7.39 -17.80
CA LEU A 50 -10.62 6.72 -16.67
C LEU A 50 -11.28 7.68 -15.68
N GLN A 51 -10.80 8.94 -15.60
CA GLN A 51 -11.33 9.96 -14.69
C GLN A 51 -12.87 10.08 -14.68
N PRO A 52 -13.59 10.10 -15.84
CA PRO A 52 -15.06 10.20 -15.83
C PRO A 52 -15.78 9.01 -15.18
N MET A 53 -15.09 7.87 -15.03
CA MET A 53 -15.60 6.67 -14.37
C MET A 53 -15.14 6.58 -12.91
N PHE A 54 -14.49 7.64 -12.38
CA PHE A 54 -13.86 7.64 -11.06
C PHE A 54 -12.83 6.52 -10.88
N MET A 55 -12.21 6.06 -11.96
CA MET A 55 -11.18 5.03 -11.93
C MET A 55 -9.81 5.65 -12.19
N GLN A 56 -8.77 5.12 -11.57
CA GLN A 56 -7.40 5.56 -11.80
C GLN A 56 -6.41 4.43 -11.58
N ILE A 57 -5.42 4.31 -12.47
CA ILE A 57 -4.22 3.52 -12.23
C ILE A 57 -3.33 4.32 -11.27
N ARG A 58 -3.08 3.75 -10.09
CA ARG A 58 -2.19 4.32 -9.07
C ARG A 58 -0.90 3.51 -8.97
N LYS A 59 0.18 4.23 -8.71
CA LYS A 59 1.50 3.70 -8.41
C LYS A 59 1.71 3.67 -6.91
N GLY A 60 2.27 2.57 -6.40
CA GLY A 60 2.68 2.44 -5.01
C GLY A 60 4.00 1.70 -4.89
N MET A 61 4.64 1.83 -3.73
CA MET A 61 5.90 1.18 -3.42
C MET A 61 5.69 0.22 -2.25
N SER A 62 6.09 -1.03 -2.41
CA SER A 62 6.09 -1.99 -1.31
C SER A 62 7.05 -1.53 -0.22
N GLU A 63 6.56 -1.44 1.02
CA GLU A 63 7.37 -1.03 2.16
C GLU A 63 8.36 -2.11 2.59
N ASP A 64 8.14 -3.37 2.18
CA ASP A 64 8.98 -4.51 2.55
C ASP A 64 10.23 -4.66 1.66
N ASN A 65 10.13 -4.33 0.37
CA ASN A 65 11.20 -4.56 -0.61
C ASN A 65 11.53 -3.36 -1.51
N GLY A 66 10.76 -2.27 -1.44
CA GLY A 66 10.97 -1.07 -2.25
C GLY A 66 10.55 -1.18 -3.72
N GLN A 67 10.00 -2.32 -4.16
CA GLN A 67 9.56 -2.53 -5.54
C GLN A 67 8.30 -1.71 -5.83
N GLN A 68 8.22 -1.18 -7.05
CA GLN A 68 7.08 -0.39 -7.52
C GLN A 68 5.99 -1.31 -8.10
N TYR A 69 4.75 -1.00 -7.76
CA TYR A 69 3.55 -1.68 -8.19
C TYR A 69 2.51 -0.69 -8.71
N TYR A 70 1.65 -1.19 -9.58
CA TYR A 70 0.55 -0.47 -10.18
C TYR A 70 -0.75 -1.24 -9.97
N ALA A 71 -1.83 -0.55 -9.63
CA ALA A 71 -3.15 -1.15 -9.49
C ALA A 71 -4.24 -0.19 -9.97
N LEU A 72 -5.36 -0.77 -10.42
CA LEU A 72 -6.53 -0.03 -10.87
C LEU A 72 -7.48 0.23 -9.69
N VAL A 73 -7.60 1.49 -9.30
CA VAL A 73 -8.32 1.93 -8.10
C VAL A 73 -9.61 2.64 -8.49
N ASN A 74 -10.69 2.35 -7.75
CA ASN A 74 -11.95 3.07 -7.81
C ASN A 74 -11.91 4.17 -6.75
N MET A 75 -11.96 5.41 -7.20
CA MET A 75 -11.87 6.61 -6.37
C MET A 75 -13.22 6.97 -5.73
N ALA A 76 -14.34 6.40 -6.21
CA ALA A 76 -15.66 6.60 -5.65
C ALA A 76 -15.99 5.60 -4.53
N GLU A 77 -15.33 4.43 -4.52
CA GLU A 77 -15.46 3.45 -3.44
C GLU A 77 -14.71 3.94 -2.20
N THR A 78 -15.47 4.19 -1.14
CA THR A 78 -14.94 4.73 0.12
C THR A 78 -15.08 3.75 1.27
N ASP A 79 -15.32 2.47 0.98
CA ASP A 79 -15.50 1.41 1.96
C ASP A 79 -14.74 0.16 1.52
N VAL A 80 -14.65 -0.82 2.42
CA VAL A 80 -14.10 -2.17 2.16
C VAL A 80 -15.00 -2.98 1.17
N THR A 81 -15.90 -2.31 0.43
CA THR A 81 -16.88 -2.89 -0.49
C THR A 81 -16.23 -3.77 -1.56
N ARG A 82 -14.97 -3.50 -1.93
CA ARG A 82 -14.20 -4.37 -2.84
C ARG A 82 -14.03 -5.79 -2.33
N MET A 83 -13.97 -5.98 -1.01
CA MET A 83 -13.83 -7.29 -0.40
C MET A 83 -15.19 -7.90 -0.05
N SER A 84 -16.28 -7.14 -0.14
CA SER A 84 -17.62 -7.62 0.25
C SER A 84 -18.18 -8.73 -0.64
N SER A 85 -17.65 -8.95 -1.84
CA SER A 85 -17.99 -10.12 -2.64
C SER A 85 -17.30 -11.41 -2.15
N ASP A 86 -16.13 -11.28 -1.51
CA ASP A 86 -15.21 -12.39 -1.26
C ASP A 86 -15.15 -12.79 0.22
N TYR A 87 -15.63 -11.92 1.11
CA TYR A 87 -15.57 -12.07 2.56
C TYR A 87 -16.93 -11.78 3.21
N ALA A 88 -17.25 -12.58 4.23
CA ALA A 88 -18.44 -12.34 5.04
C ALA A 88 -18.26 -11.11 5.96
N ASP A 89 -19.36 -10.51 6.40
CA ASP A 89 -19.34 -9.25 7.15
C ASP A 89 -18.48 -9.29 8.43
N ASN A 90 -18.48 -10.43 9.15
CA ASN A 90 -17.66 -10.64 10.34
C ASN A 90 -16.17 -10.83 10.02
N GLU A 91 -15.84 -11.35 8.84
CA GLU A 91 -14.46 -11.46 8.36
C GLU A 91 -13.93 -10.08 7.95
N LEU A 92 -14.78 -9.27 7.32
CA LEU A 92 -14.49 -7.86 7.05
C LEU A 92 -14.34 -7.04 8.35
N GLU A 93 -15.13 -7.36 9.38
CA GLU A 93 -14.97 -6.74 10.71
C GLU A 93 -13.61 -7.10 11.33
N LEU A 94 -13.21 -8.37 11.26
CA LEU A 94 -11.87 -8.80 11.69
C LEU A 94 -10.79 -8.06 10.91
N PHE A 95 -10.93 -7.94 9.59
CA PHE A 95 -9.96 -7.21 8.76
C PHE A 95 -9.86 -5.73 9.15
N ARG A 96 -11.00 -5.04 9.40
CA ARG A 96 -11.01 -3.66 9.92
C ARG A 96 -10.29 -3.55 11.25
N LYS A 97 -10.53 -4.47 12.19
CA LYS A 97 -9.83 -4.50 13.47
C LYS A 97 -8.32 -4.74 13.32
N THR A 98 -7.92 -5.57 12.37
CA THR A 98 -6.51 -5.76 12.03
C THR A 98 -5.89 -4.48 11.48
N MET A 99 -6.60 -3.74 10.62
CA MET A 99 -6.15 -2.42 10.15
C MET A 99 -6.02 -1.42 11.31
N ASP A 100 -6.99 -1.34 12.22
CA ASP A 100 -6.92 -0.48 13.41
C ASP A 100 -5.63 -0.73 14.20
N LEU A 101 -5.31 -2.00 14.44
CA LEU A 101 -4.10 -2.42 15.16
C LEU A 101 -2.82 -2.07 14.39
N ILE A 102 -2.78 -2.30 13.08
CA ILE A 102 -1.62 -1.97 12.24
C ILE A 102 -1.37 -0.46 12.18
N VAL A 103 -2.41 0.34 11.97
CA VAL A 103 -2.32 1.81 11.93
C VAL A 103 -1.80 2.36 13.27
N SER A 104 -2.33 1.83 14.37
CA SER A 104 -1.96 2.25 15.73
C SER A 104 -0.57 1.79 16.16
N SER A 105 0.01 0.80 15.46
CA SER A 105 1.33 0.26 15.79
C SER A 105 2.47 1.22 15.42
N GLU A 106 3.56 1.15 16.17
CA GLU A 106 4.74 1.98 15.88
C GLU A 106 5.43 1.55 14.58
N ASN A 107 5.55 0.24 14.35
CA ASN A 107 6.30 -0.38 13.26
C ASN A 107 5.43 -0.84 12.07
N GLY A 108 4.13 -0.53 12.06
CA GLY A 108 3.21 -0.91 10.97
C GLY A 108 2.91 -2.41 10.91
N LYS A 109 3.02 -3.12 12.03
CA LYS A 109 2.82 -4.57 12.15
C LYS A 109 2.02 -4.93 13.39
N VAL A 110 1.36 -6.07 13.33
CA VAL A 110 0.58 -6.62 14.45
C VAL A 110 0.85 -8.11 14.59
N SER A 111 0.97 -8.61 15.83
CA SER A 111 1.16 -10.04 16.06
C SER A 111 -0.13 -10.82 15.79
N SER A 112 0.00 -12.09 15.38
CA SER A 112 -1.14 -13.00 15.24
C SER A 112 -1.94 -13.09 16.54
N THR A 113 -1.26 -13.13 17.69
CA THR A 113 -1.89 -13.19 19.01
C THR A 113 -2.78 -11.98 19.30
N ASP A 114 -2.34 -10.77 18.93
CA ASP A 114 -3.14 -9.56 19.14
C ASP A 114 -4.41 -9.59 18.29
N VAL A 115 -4.29 -10.01 17.03
CA VAL A 115 -5.43 -10.12 16.12
C VAL A 115 -6.41 -11.21 16.60
N LEU A 116 -5.91 -12.35 17.07
CA LEU A 116 -6.77 -13.43 17.57
C LEU A 116 -7.49 -13.06 18.87
N ASN A 117 -6.92 -12.18 19.68
CA ASN A 117 -7.57 -11.70 20.90
C ASN A 117 -8.74 -10.74 20.59
N VAL A 118 -8.70 -9.99 19.47
CA VAL A 118 -9.84 -9.15 19.06
C VAL A 118 -10.97 -9.94 18.39
N ALA A 119 -10.72 -11.18 17.93
CA ALA A 119 -11.74 -12.04 17.30
C ALA A 119 -12.95 -12.33 18.21
N ASP A 120 -12.72 -12.40 19.53
CA ASP A 120 -13.77 -12.62 20.54
C ASP A 120 -14.57 -11.33 20.87
N THR A 121 -14.10 -10.18 20.39
CA THR A 121 -14.70 -8.85 20.57
C THR A 121 -15.53 -8.39 19.37
N LEU A 122 -15.57 -9.19 18.29
CA LEU A 122 -16.36 -8.89 17.10
C LEU A 122 -17.85 -8.79 17.43
N THR A 123 -18.51 -7.80 16.85
CA THR A 123 -19.89 -7.42 17.14
C THR A 123 -20.89 -8.09 16.21
N ILE A 124 -20.52 -8.34 14.95
CA ILE A 124 -21.41 -8.98 13.96
C ILE A 124 -21.56 -10.47 14.27
N LYS A 125 -20.43 -11.16 14.37
CA LYS A 125 -20.34 -12.56 14.78
C LYS A 125 -18.93 -12.85 15.26
N LYS A 126 -18.83 -13.31 16.51
CA LYS A 126 -17.55 -13.77 17.09
C LYS A 126 -17.01 -14.94 16.30
N LEU A 127 -15.71 -14.91 16.06
CA LEU A 127 -14.97 -15.97 15.40
C LEU A 127 -14.18 -16.75 16.46
N LYS A 128 -14.16 -18.07 16.36
CA LYS A 128 -13.19 -18.87 17.12
C LYS A 128 -11.78 -18.51 16.63
N LYS A 129 -10.77 -18.66 17.49
CA LYS A 129 -9.37 -18.40 17.11
C LYS A 129 -8.95 -19.16 15.86
N SER A 130 -9.32 -20.44 15.73
CA SER A 130 -9.05 -21.23 14.52
C SER A 130 -9.73 -20.70 13.26
N GLU A 131 -10.92 -20.10 13.37
CA GLU A 131 -11.63 -19.50 12.24
C GLU A 131 -10.97 -18.17 11.86
N ALA A 132 -10.58 -17.36 12.85
CA ALA A 132 -9.84 -16.12 12.62
C ALA A 132 -8.47 -16.37 11.97
N GLU A 133 -7.73 -17.41 12.37
CA GLU A 133 -6.49 -17.85 11.70
C GLU A 133 -6.73 -18.22 10.23
N GLN A 134 -7.82 -18.93 9.92
CA GLN A 134 -8.18 -19.25 8.54
C GLN A 134 -8.46 -18.00 7.72
N VAL A 135 -9.18 -17.03 8.28
CA VAL A 135 -9.45 -15.73 7.63
C VAL A 135 -8.14 -14.99 7.37
N LEU A 136 -7.22 -14.92 8.35
CA LEU A 136 -5.92 -14.28 8.17
C LEU A 136 -5.09 -14.94 7.06
N ASN A 137 -5.09 -16.27 7.00
CA ASN A 137 -4.40 -17.00 5.92
C ASN A 137 -4.99 -16.70 4.54
N ARG A 138 -6.33 -16.59 4.43
CA ARG A 138 -6.98 -16.18 3.18
C ARG A 138 -6.63 -14.74 2.80
N LEU A 139 -6.64 -13.81 3.77
CA LEU A 139 -6.23 -12.42 3.54
C LEU A 139 -4.79 -12.33 3.03
N VAL A 140 -3.88 -13.20 3.49
CA VAL A 140 -2.50 -13.28 2.97
C VAL A 140 -2.47 -13.88 1.56
N GLN A 141 -3.23 -14.96 1.32
CA GLN A 141 -3.34 -15.59 0.01
C GLN A 141 -3.84 -14.62 -1.06
N ASP A 142 -4.89 -13.86 -0.73
CA ASP A 142 -5.54 -12.87 -1.59
C ASP A 142 -4.79 -11.53 -1.63
N LYS A 143 -3.61 -11.48 -1.00
CA LYS A 143 -2.71 -10.33 -0.97
C LYS A 143 -3.33 -9.10 -0.33
N TRP A 144 -4.19 -9.21 0.67
CA TRP A 144 -4.59 -8.07 1.50
C TRP A 144 -3.58 -7.81 2.63
N LEU A 145 -3.02 -8.88 3.18
CA LEU A 145 -2.00 -8.82 4.22
C LEU A 145 -0.71 -9.49 3.75
N ASN A 146 0.42 -9.08 4.34
CA ASN A 146 1.66 -9.84 4.35
C ASN A 146 1.81 -10.50 5.73
N GLU A 147 2.40 -11.69 5.77
CA GLU A 147 2.77 -12.37 7.02
C GLU A 147 4.27 -12.61 7.03
N LYS A 148 4.89 -12.37 8.19
CA LYS A 148 6.30 -12.68 8.43
C LYS A 148 6.50 -13.01 9.90
N ARG A 149 6.85 -14.28 10.19
CA ARG A 149 7.20 -14.74 11.54
C ARG A 149 6.09 -14.51 12.58
N GLY A 150 4.84 -14.68 12.19
CA GLY A 150 3.66 -14.48 13.04
C GLY A 150 3.21 -13.03 13.16
N GLU A 151 3.82 -12.09 12.44
CA GLU A 151 3.36 -10.70 12.36
C GLU A 151 2.71 -10.42 11.01
N PHE A 152 1.67 -9.60 11.03
CA PHE A 152 0.93 -9.15 9.84
C PHE A 152 1.19 -7.66 9.57
N SER A 153 1.32 -7.32 8.29
CA SER A 153 1.32 -5.94 7.78
C SER A 153 0.38 -5.82 6.58
N LEU A 154 0.03 -4.58 6.20
CA LEU A 154 -0.73 -4.37 4.95
C LEU A 154 0.15 -4.66 3.75
N SER A 155 -0.40 -5.40 2.78
CA SER A 155 0.26 -5.59 1.51
C SER A 155 0.25 -4.32 0.66
N ILE A 156 1.08 -4.28 -0.38
CA ILE A 156 1.05 -3.16 -1.34
C ILE A 156 -0.28 -3.08 -2.11
N LYS A 157 -0.93 -4.22 -2.38
CA LYS A 157 -2.27 -4.26 -2.99
C LYS A 157 -3.27 -3.51 -2.11
N CYS A 158 -3.32 -3.87 -0.83
CA CYS A 158 -4.21 -3.25 0.13
C CYS A 158 -3.96 -1.74 0.24
N ILE A 159 -2.70 -1.32 0.35
CA ILE A 159 -2.34 0.09 0.49
C ILE A 159 -2.80 0.89 -0.72
N ILE A 160 -2.57 0.40 -1.95
CA ILE A 160 -2.95 1.14 -3.17
C ILE A 160 -4.47 1.14 -3.35
N GLU A 161 -5.11 -0.03 -3.25
CA GLU A 161 -6.54 -0.17 -3.52
C GLU A 161 -7.42 0.51 -2.47
N MET A 162 -7.00 0.49 -1.20
CA MET A 162 -7.76 1.06 -0.10
C MET A 162 -7.24 2.42 0.35
N GLU A 163 -6.30 3.04 -0.36
CA GLU A 163 -5.74 4.34 0.05
C GLU A 163 -6.82 5.41 0.33
N PRO A 164 -7.87 5.57 -0.50
CA PRO A 164 -8.94 6.53 -0.22
C PRO A 164 -9.66 6.25 1.11
N TYR A 165 -9.98 4.98 1.38
CA TYR A 165 -10.60 4.54 2.63
C TYR A 165 -9.67 4.78 3.82
N ILE A 166 -8.42 4.33 3.73
CA ILE A 166 -7.41 4.45 4.78
C ILE A 166 -7.24 5.92 5.16
N ARG A 167 -7.05 6.80 4.17
CA ARG A 167 -6.89 8.25 4.40
C ARG A 167 -8.07 8.86 5.11
N ARG A 168 -9.29 8.47 4.74
CA ARG A 168 -10.52 8.99 5.34
C ARG A 168 -10.72 8.49 6.77
N MET A 169 -10.45 7.21 7.02
CA MET A 169 -10.75 6.58 8.30
C MET A 169 -9.70 6.86 9.37
N TYR A 170 -8.45 7.06 8.97
CA TYR A 170 -7.31 7.16 9.88
C TYR A 170 -6.57 8.50 9.76
N GLU A 171 -7.21 9.55 9.23
CA GLU A 171 -6.60 10.84 8.89
C GLU A 171 -5.60 11.37 9.95
N ASP A 172 -5.99 11.35 11.23
CA ASP A 172 -5.19 11.87 12.35
C ASP A 172 -4.01 10.96 12.78
N GLN A 173 -4.01 9.69 12.35
CA GLN A 173 -3.04 8.68 12.77
C GLN A 173 -2.03 8.32 11.66
N LEU A 174 -2.33 8.69 10.42
CA LEU A 174 -1.50 8.29 9.29
C LEU A 174 -0.18 9.05 9.25
N LYS A 175 0.89 8.28 9.09
CA LYS A 175 2.22 8.83 8.84
C LYS A 175 2.34 9.03 7.33
N MET A 176 2.79 10.21 6.92
CA MET A 176 3.03 10.55 5.51
C MET A 176 4.53 10.60 5.24
N CYS A 177 5.00 9.86 4.25
CA CYS A 177 6.40 9.87 3.87
C CYS A 177 6.81 11.22 3.26
N HIS A 178 7.86 11.84 3.79
CA HIS A 178 8.37 13.13 3.35
C HIS A 178 8.97 13.10 1.93
N ILE A 179 9.40 11.92 1.45
CA ILE A 179 10.04 11.79 0.14
C ILE A 179 9.02 11.51 -0.97
N CYS A 180 8.13 10.54 -0.78
CA CYS A 180 7.19 10.11 -1.81
C CYS A 180 5.77 10.64 -1.61
N HIS A 181 5.47 11.26 -0.47
CA HIS A 181 4.15 11.81 -0.11
C HIS A 181 3.01 10.77 -0.06
N ASN A 182 3.36 9.48 0.01
CA ASN A 182 2.41 8.39 0.22
C ASN A 182 2.33 8.01 1.70
N VAL A 183 1.23 7.34 2.07
CA VAL A 183 1.02 6.77 3.40
C VAL A 183 2.17 5.82 3.75
N ALA A 184 2.65 5.89 4.98
CA ALA A 184 3.73 5.07 5.51
C ALA A 184 3.31 4.32 6.76
N PHE A 185 3.25 2.99 6.69
CA PHE A 185 3.03 2.16 7.88
C PHE A 185 4.37 1.83 8.54
N GLN A 186 5.34 1.42 7.75
CA GLN A 186 6.71 1.11 8.16
C GLN A 186 7.66 2.24 7.72
N CYS A 187 8.12 3.04 8.68
CA CYS A 187 8.99 4.17 8.41
C CYS A 187 9.98 4.44 9.55
N GLN A 188 11.06 5.14 9.22
CA GLN A 188 11.92 5.80 10.18
C GLN A 188 11.43 7.23 10.38
N ILE A 189 11.53 7.72 11.62
CA ILE A 189 11.03 9.05 12.02
C ILE A 189 12.21 9.86 12.50
N CYS A 190 12.42 11.07 12.00
CA CYS A 190 13.47 11.95 12.52
C CYS A 190 13.28 12.17 14.03
N ASP A 191 14.33 11.92 14.81
CA ASP A 191 14.35 12.01 16.28
C ASP A 191 14.49 13.45 16.81
N SER A 192 14.84 14.40 15.93
CA SER A 192 14.88 15.81 16.26
C SER A 192 13.52 16.27 16.81
N PRO A 193 13.46 16.86 18.03
CA PRO A 193 12.21 17.23 18.70
C PRO A 193 11.34 18.22 17.92
N THR A 194 11.94 19.00 17.02
CA THR A 194 11.27 20.01 16.21
C THR A 194 10.97 19.56 14.78
N CYS A 195 11.31 18.32 14.41
CA CYS A 195 11.17 17.81 13.05
C CYS A 195 10.13 16.69 12.94
N GLY A 196 10.47 15.47 13.35
CA GLY A 196 9.55 14.33 13.31
C GLY A 196 9.05 13.96 11.91
N ILE A 197 9.77 14.27 10.82
CA ILE A 197 9.40 13.77 9.49
C ILE A 197 9.47 12.25 9.45
N LYS A 198 8.62 11.63 8.63
CA LYS A 198 8.57 10.18 8.45
C LYS A 198 9.06 9.85 7.06
N ILE A 199 9.90 8.83 6.93
CA ILE A 199 10.39 8.37 5.62
C ILE A 199 10.30 6.85 5.58
N HIS A 200 9.65 6.29 4.56
CA HIS A 200 9.62 4.84 4.33
C HIS A 200 11.03 4.25 4.32
N ASN A 201 11.20 3.03 4.84
CA ASN A 201 12.51 2.35 4.83
C ASN A 201 13.15 2.30 3.41
N PRO A 202 12.42 1.94 2.33
CA PRO A 202 13.02 2.00 0.99
C PRO A 202 13.29 3.42 0.47
N CYS A 203 12.54 4.43 0.94
CA CYS A 203 12.84 5.83 0.60
C CYS A 203 14.12 6.32 1.30
N VAL A 204 14.35 5.94 2.56
CA VAL A 204 15.61 6.17 3.29
C VAL A 204 16.77 5.55 2.51
N ALA A 205 16.67 4.26 2.18
CA ALA A 205 17.68 3.53 1.41
C ALA A 205 18.05 4.23 0.10
N ARG A 206 17.03 4.70 -0.65
CA ARG A 206 17.24 5.40 -1.92
C ARG A 206 17.82 6.81 -1.73
N TYR A 207 17.33 7.57 -0.75
CA TYR A 207 17.69 8.97 -0.55
C TYR A 207 19.12 9.13 0.01
N PHE A 208 19.52 8.24 0.91
CA PHE A 208 20.84 8.25 1.56
C PHE A 208 21.88 7.36 0.89
N LYS A 209 21.53 6.71 -0.24
CA LYS A 209 22.44 5.86 -0.99
C LYS A 209 23.77 6.59 -1.28
N GLY A 210 24.88 6.00 -0.85
CA GLY A 210 26.23 6.52 -1.07
C GLY A 210 26.60 7.76 -0.23
N ARG A 211 25.76 8.19 0.72
CA ARG A 211 26.10 9.27 1.65
C ARG A 211 26.80 8.71 2.88
N VAL A 212 27.95 9.30 3.23
CA VAL A 212 28.74 8.90 4.41
C VAL A 212 28.16 9.48 5.70
N GLU A 213 27.58 10.68 5.63
CA GLU A 213 26.87 11.34 6.73
C GLU A 213 25.42 11.62 6.33
N PRO A 214 24.49 10.67 6.55
CA PRO A 214 23.07 10.88 6.34
C PRO A 214 22.52 12.05 7.19
N ARG A 215 21.85 13.01 6.54
CA ARG A 215 21.21 14.17 7.19
C ARG A 215 19.74 14.31 6.80
N CYS A 216 18.90 14.63 7.78
CA CYS A 216 17.47 14.79 7.60
C CYS A 216 17.15 15.81 6.50
N PRO A 217 16.33 15.48 5.47
CA PRO A 217 16.01 16.40 4.39
C PRO A 217 15.22 17.65 4.82
N ALA A 218 14.66 17.66 6.04
CA ALA A 218 13.84 18.77 6.53
C ALA A 218 14.56 19.68 7.54
N CYS A 219 15.37 19.12 8.45
CA CYS A 219 16.06 19.90 9.48
C CYS A 219 17.59 19.83 9.43
N ASP A 220 18.16 19.07 8.50
CA ASP A 220 19.61 18.89 8.30
C ASP A 220 20.38 18.26 9.48
N GLU A 221 19.67 17.84 10.53
CA GLU A 221 20.24 17.04 11.64
C GLU A 221 20.71 15.66 11.17
N PHE A 222 21.68 15.07 11.89
CA PHE A 222 22.17 13.72 11.60
C PHE A 222 21.03 12.69 11.65
N TRP A 223 20.97 11.79 10.68
CA TRP A 223 19.98 10.72 10.66
C TRP A 223 20.48 9.54 11.50
N PRO A 224 19.88 9.26 12.68
CA PRO A 224 20.47 8.38 13.68
C PRO A 224 20.30 6.89 13.37
N TYR A 225 19.50 6.54 12.36
CA TYR A 225 19.12 5.17 12.05
C TYR A 225 20.03 4.52 11.01
N GLU A 226 20.13 3.20 11.07
CA GLU A 226 20.75 2.40 10.02
C GLU A 226 20.02 2.61 8.68
N ILE A 227 20.80 2.81 7.62
CA ILE A 227 20.28 2.99 6.26
C ILE A 227 20.02 1.59 5.67
N PRO A 228 18.76 1.23 5.37
CA PRO A 228 18.46 -0.11 4.88
C PRO A 228 19.18 -0.42 3.57
N GLY A 229 19.87 -1.56 3.49
CA GLY A 229 20.55 -2.01 2.28
C GLY A 229 21.94 -1.43 2.03
N ASN A 230 22.49 -0.66 2.97
CA ASN A 230 23.94 -0.43 3.09
C ASN A 230 24.61 -1.56 3.88
#